data_AF-A0A380DKR8-F1
#
_entry.id   AF-A0A380DKR8-F1
#
_cell.length_a   1.000
_cell.length_b   1.000
_cell.length_c   1.000
_cell.angle_alpha   90.00
_cell.angle_beta   90.00
_cell.angle_gamma   90.00
#
_symmetry.space_group_name_H-M   'P 1'
#
loop_
_entity.id
_entity.type
_entity.pdbx_description
1 polymer ?
#
loop_
_entity_poly.entity_id
_entity_poly.type
_entity_poly.pdbx_seq_one_letter_code
_entity_poly.pdbx_strand_id
1 'polypeptide(L)'
;MSFFSSWFLTFGYVCVVALNATAFSLLVKFLLPDVLNNGKLYTIAGWDVYITEIIIATVLLLVFMLVTIRGASVSGSLQYYFCVAMVIVVLLMFFGSFFGNNFALENLQPLAEPSKGWLVSIVVIVSVAPWAYVGFDNIPQTAEEFNFAPNKTFKLIVYSLLAASLTYVVMILYTGWLSTSHQSLNGHLWLTGAVTQTAFGYIGLGVLAIAIMMGIFTGLNGFLMSSSRLLFSMGRSGIMPTMFSKLHSKYKTPYVAIIF
;
A
#
# COMPACT_ATOMS: atom_id res chain seq x y z
N MET A 1 16.93 17.83 -16.67
CA MET A 1 15.65 17.12 -16.45
C MET A 1 15.80 15.83 -15.65
N SER A 2 16.68 14.90 -16.05
CA SER A 2 16.86 13.60 -15.35
C SER A 2 17.19 13.74 -13.85
N PHE A 3 18.13 14.63 -13.48
CA PHE A 3 18.50 14.88 -12.07
C PHE A 3 17.30 15.21 -11.17
N PHE A 4 16.52 16.22 -11.54
CA PHE A 4 15.37 16.67 -10.74
C PHE A 4 14.31 15.57 -10.67
N SER A 5 13.99 14.94 -11.80
CA SER A 5 13.01 13.85 -11.86
C SER A 5 13.38 12.71 -10.90
N SER A 6 14.63 12.25 -10.93
CA SER A 6 15.09 11.16 -10.06
C SER A 6 15.04 11.52 -8.58
N TRP A 7 15.33 12.77 -8.20
CA TRP A 7 15.20 13.22 -6.81
C TRP A 7 13.75 13.27 -6.33
N PHE A 8 12.85 13.88 -7.11
CA PHE A 8 11.43 13.92 -6.76
C PHE A 8 10.83 12.52 -6.66
N LEU A 9 11.19 11.60 -7.55
CA LEU A 9 10.77 10.20 -7.49
C LEU A 9 11.34 9.49 -6.27
N THR A 10 12.63 9.68 -5.97
CA THR A 10 13.26 9.06 -4.79
C THR A 10 12.58 9.51 -3.50
N PHE A 11 12.36 10.81 -3.32
CA PHE A 11 11.65 11.32 -2.14
C PHE A 11 10.20 10.83 -2.10
N GLY A 12 9.52 10.81 -3.25
CA GLY A 12 8.19 10.23 -3.36
C GLY A 12 8.14 8.79 -2.86
N TYR A 13 9.05 7.94 -3.33
CA TYR A 13 9.12 6.54 -2.92
C TYR A 13 9.43 6.37 -1.44
N VAL A 14 10.40 7.12 -0.90
CA VAL A 14 10.76 7.07 0.53
C VAL A 14 9.57 7.49 1.41
N CYS A 15 8.85 8.54 1.01
CA CYS A 15 7.62 8.94 1.70
C CYS A 15 6.56 7.82 1.66
N VAL A 16 6.38 7.16 0.52
CA VAL A 16 5.41 6.06 0.40
C VAL A 16 5.82 4.84 1.22
N VAL A 17 7.12 4.53 1.34
CA VAL A 17 7.63 3.49 2.25
C VAL A 17 7.26 3.82 3.70
N ALA A 18 7.50 5.05 4.14
CA ALA A 18 7.12 5.49 5.50
C ALA A 18 5.60 5.40 5.71
N LEU A 19 4.80 5.86 4.75
CA LEU A 19 3.34 5.79 4.80
C LEU A 19 2.85 4.35 4.93
N ASN A 20 3.40 3.40 4.17
CA ASN A 20 3.02 1.99 4.29
C ASN A 20 3.40 1.40 5.65
N ALA A 21 4.57 1.75 6.20
CA ALA A 21 4.96 1.28 7.53
C ALA A 21 4.02 1.81 8.63
N THR A 22 3.60 3.07 8.51
CA THR A 22 2.58 3.64 9.41
C THR A 22 1.21 3.01 9.20
N ALA A 23 0.81 2.68 7.97
CA ALA A 23 -0.45 2.01 7.68
C ALA A 23 -0.54 0.64 8.36
N PHE A 24 0.57 -0.12 8.41
CA PHE A 24 0.62 -1.36 9.18
C PHE A 24 0.39 -1.11 10.67
N SER A 25 1.01 -0.07 11.23
CA SER A 25 0.82 0.29 12.64
C SER A 25 -0.63 0.69 12.92
N LEU A 26 -1.27 1.44 12.02
CA LEU A 26 -2.70 1.78 12.13
C LEU A 26 -3.62 0.56 12.03
N LEU A 27 -3.28 -0.40 11.16
CA LEU A 27 -4.02 -1.68 11.07
C LEU A 27 -3.92 -2.45 12.40
N VAL A 28 -2.72 -2.57 12.96
CA VAL A 28 -2.52 -3.20 14.28
C VAL A 28 -3.28 -2.42 15.36
N LYS A 29 -3.36 -1.08 15.26
CA LYS A 29 -4.04 -0.24 16.26
C LYS A 29 -5.54 -0.48 16.24
N PHE A 30 -6.09 -0.67 15.05
CA PHE A 30 -7.49 -1.01 14.86
C PHE A 30 -7.81 -2.40 15.45
N LEU A 31 -6.94 -3.39 15.24
CA LEU A 31 -7.17 -4.77 15.67
C LEU A 31 -6.90 -5.01 17.16
N LEU A 32 -5.84 -4.38 17.68
CA LEU A 32 -5.29 -4.61 19.02
C LEU A 32 -4.97 -3.24 19.68
N PRO A 33 -6.00 -2.43 20.00
CA PRO A 33 -5.80 -1.09 20.55
C PRO A 33 -5.02 -1.10 21.87
N ASP A 34 -5.21 -2.13 22.71
CA ASP A 34 -4.53 -2.27 24.00
C ASP A 34 -3.02 -2.45 23.87
N VAL A 35 -2.55 -2.99 22.74
CA VAL A 35 -1.10 -3.16 22.48
C VAL A 35 -0.48 -1.83 22.07
N LEU A 36 -1.18 -1.05 21.25
CA LEU A 36 -0.63 0.14 20.61
C LEU A 36 -0.91 1.47 21.32
N ASN A 37 -1.89 1.55 22.22
CA ASN A 37 -2.16 2.76 22.99
C ASN A 37 -1.27 2.90 24.24
N ASN A 38 -0.06 2.33 24.21
CA ASN A 38 0.89 2.38 25.33
C ASN A 38 2.00 3.41 25.07
N GLY A 39 2.29 4.23 26.07
CA GLY A 39 3.38 5.21 26.00
C GLY A 39 3.12 6.31 24.96
N LYS A 40 2.06 7.10 25.17
CA LYS A 40 1.78 8.30 24.38
C LYS A 40 2.98 9.25 24.45
N LEU A 41 3.52 9.62 23.29
CA LEU A 41 4.68 10.50 23.18
C LEU A 41 4.24 11.95 22.98
N TYR A 42 3.54 12.22 21.88
CA TYR A 42 3.13 13.56 21.50
C TYR A 42 1.83 13.54 20.67
N THR A 43 1.19 14.70 20.59
CA THR A 43 0.01 14.91 19.76
C THR A 43 0.35 15.91 18.67
N ILE A 44 0.15 15.54 17.40
CA ILE A 44 0.34 16.43 16.25
C ILE A 44 -0.96 16.48 15.44
N ALA A 45 -1.47 17.68 15.16
CA ALA A 45 -2.68 17.89 14.37
C ALA A 45 -3.90 17.06 14.84
N GLY A 46 -4.04 16.87 16.15
CA GLY A 46 -5.12 16.07 16.76
C GLY A 46 -4.88 14.55 16.75
N TRP A 47 -3.72 14.09 16.28
CA TRP A 47 -3.33 12.68 16.27
C TRP A 47 -2.35 12.37 17.40
N ASP A 48 -2.71 11.39 18.22
CA ASP A 48 -1.85 10.87 19.29
C ASP A 48 -0.90 9.82 18.73
N VAL A 49 0.41 10.09 18.87
CA VAL A 49 1.49 9.18 18.45
C VAL A 49 2.02 8.43 19.67
N TYR A 50 2.07 7.10 19.54
CA TYR A 50 2.49 6.20 20.61
C TYR A 50 3.87 5.59 20.29
N ILE A 51 4.69 5.36 21.32
CA ILE A 51 6.02 4.78 21.14
C ILE A 51 5.96 3.39 20.50
N THR A 52 4.94 2.61 20.83
CA THR A 52 4.70 1.28 20.29
C THR A 52 4.43 1.31 18.79
N GLU A 53 3.76 2.34 18.27
CA GLU A 53 3.55 2.52 16.82
C GLU A 53 4.88 2.73 16.10
N ILE A 54 5.75 3.58 16.66
CA ILE A 54 7.07 3.86 16.10
C ILE A 54 7.90 2.57 16.10
N ILE A 55 7.93 1.84 17.21
CA ILE A 55 8.70 0.59 17.31
C ILE A 55 8.24 -0.42 16.27
N ILE A 56 6.92 -0.64 16.12
CA ILE A 56 6.38 -1.58 15.13
C ILE A 56 6.74 -1.15 13.71
N ALA A 57 6.54 0.12 13.35
CA ALA A 57 6.91 0.63 12.04
C ALA A 57 8.41 0.49 11.76
N THR A 58 9.28 0.82 12.72
CA THR A 58 10.73 0.68 12.58
C THR A 58 11.16 -0.78 12.42
N VAL A 59 10.63 -1.69 13.24
CA VAL A 59 10.92 -3.13 13.11
C VAL A 59 10.49 -3.64 11.74
N LEU A 60 9.30 -3.24 11.26
CA LEU A 60 8.82 -3.63 9.95
C LEU A 60 9.75 -3.14 8.83
N LEU A 61 10.17 -1.88 8.88
CA LEU A 61 11.12 -1.31 7.92
C LEU A 61 12.45 -2.06 7.93
N LEU A 62 12.99 -2.39 9.10
CA LEU A 62 14.22 -3.18 9.22
C LEU A 62 14.07 -4.58 8.64
N VAL A 63 12.94 -5.25 8.87
CA VAL A 63 12.66 -6.57 8.28
C VAL A 63 12.65 -6.48 6.76
N PHE A 64 11.92 -5.53 6.18
CA PHE A 64 11.87 -5.37 4.72
C PHE A 64 13.22 -4.91 4.15
N MET A 65 13.97 -4.06 4.85
CA MET A 65 15.34 -3.69 4.48
C MET A 65 16.22 -4.94 4.35
N LEU A 66 16.20 -5.84 5.34
CA LEU A 66 16.96 -7.09 5.29
C LEU A 66 16.52 -8.02 4.15
N VAL A 67 15.23 -8.10 3.87
CA VAL A 67 14.68 -8.85 2.73
C VAL A 67 15.20 -8.26 1.41
N THR A 68 15.15 -6.95 1.24
CA THR A 68 15.62 -6.25 0.03
C THR A 68 17.13 -6.39 -0.16
N ILE A 69 17.93 -6.39 0.93
CA ILE A 69 19.38 -6.64 0.86
C ILE A 69 19.67 -8.08 0.44
N ARG A 70 18.91 -9.08 0.91
CA ARG A 70 19.13 -10.50 0.60
C ARG A 70 18.94 -10.86 -0.88
N GLY A 71 18.22 -10.05 -1.65
CA GLY A 71 18.15 -10.21 -3.10
C GLY A 71 16.83 -9.81 -3.73
N ALA A 72 16.90 -9.40 -5.00
CA ALA A 72 15.72 -9.09 -5.81
C ALA A 72 14.82 -10.30 -6.05
N SER A 73 15.38 -11.51 -6.18
CA SER A 73 14.61 -12.74 -6.37
C SER A 73 13.74 -13.08 -5.15
N VAL A 74 14.29 -12.98 -3.94
CA VAL A 74 13.53 -13.22 -2.68
C VAL A 74 12.43 -12.17 -2.53
N SER A 75 12.78 -10.90 -2.76
CA SER A 75 11.84 -9.77 -2.70
C SER A 75 10.69 -9.95 -3.70
N GLY A 76 11.01 -10.35 -4.95
CA GLY A 76 10.03 -10.61 -5.99
C GLY A 76 9.10 -11.78 -5.68
N SER A 77 9.64 -12.90 -5.19
CA SER A 77 8.84 -14.06 -4.78
C SER A 77 7.89 -13.75 -3.62
N LEU A 78 8.37 -13.04 -2.59
CA LEU A 78 7.52 -12.62 -1.47
C LEU A 78 6.38 -11.71 -1.95
N GLN A 79 6.70 -10.73 -2.78
CA GLN A 79 5.70 -9.83 -3.35
C GLN A 79 4.66 -10.58 -4.20
N TYR A 80 5.08 -11.58 -4.97
CA TYR A 80 4.15 -12.44 -5.72
C TYR A 80 3.19 -13.17 -4.78
N TYR A 81 3.69 -13.84 -3.75
CA TYR A 81 2.83 -14.57 -2.80
C TYR A 81 1.88 -13.64 -2.03
N PHE A 82 2.36 -12.48 -1.57
CA PHE A 82 1.53 -11.49 -0.91
C PHE A 82 0.42 -10.95 -1.84
N CYS A 83 0.76 -10.64 -3.09
CA CYS A 83 -0.22 -10.18 -4.08
C CYS A 83 -1.29 -11.25 -4.36
N VAL A 84 -0.89 -12.50 -4.59
CA VAL A 84 -1.83 -13.60 -4.83
C VAL A 84 -2.74 -13.83 -3.62
N ALA A 85 -2.17 -13.85 -2.40
CA ALA A 85 -2.94 -14.00 -1.18
C ALA A 85 -3.96 -12.85 -1.00
N MET A 86 -3.53 -11.61 -1.22
CA MET A 86 -4.41 -10.44 -1.17
C MET A 86 -5.57 -10.56 -2.17
N VAL A 87 -5.28 -10.90 -3.44
CA VAL A 87 -6.31 -11.02 -4.48
C VAL A 87 -7.29 -12.14 -4.17
N ILE A 88 -6.81 -13.29 -3.70
CA ILE A 88 -7.67 -14.42 -3.30
C ILE A 88 -8.64 -13.97 -2.20
N VAL A 89 -8.13 -13.29 -1.16
CA VAL A 89 -8.98 -12.84 -0.06
C VAL A 89 -9.99 -11.78 -0.53
N VAL A 90 -9.58 -10.82 -1.35
CA VAL A 90 -10.49 -9.79 -1.89
C VAL A 90 -11.61 -10.44 -2.71
N LEU A 91 -11.29 -11.38 -3.58
CA LEU A 91 -12.29 -12.11 -4.37
C LEU A 91 -13.20 -12.96 -3.47
N LEU A 92 -12.63 -13.64 -2.46
CA LEU A 92 -13.40 -14.43 -1.51
C LEU A 92 -14.39 -13.55 -0.73
N MET A 93 -13.94 -12.39 -0.23
CA MET A 93 -14.80 -11.44 0.48
C MET A 93 -15.90 -10.89 -0.42
N PHE A 94 -15.55 -10.53 -1.66
CA PHE A 94 -16.50 -10.05 -2.66
C PHE A 94 -17.57 -11.10 -2.97
N PHE A 95 -17.18 -12.33 -3.36
CA PHE A 95 -18.15 -13.40 -3.65
C PHE A 95 -18.93 -13.83 -2.40
N GLY A 96 -18.28 -13.87 -1.24
CA GLY A 96 -18.92 -14.18 0.04
C GLY A 96 -19.99 -13.16 0.43
N SER A 97 -19.86 -11.90 0.01
CA SER A 97 -20.84 -10.85 0.30
C SER A 97 -22.19 -11.02 -0.37
N PHE A 98 -22.29 -11.78 -1.47
CA PHE A 98 -23.59 -12.09 -2.07
C PHE A 98 -24.43 -13.06 -1.23
N PHE A 99 -23.79 -13.83 -0.36
CA PHE A 99 -24.45 -14.83 0.49
C PHE A 99 -24.65 -14.34 1.93
N GLY A 100 -24.24 -13.10 2.24
CA GLY A 100 -24.41 -12.50 3.56
C GLY A 100 -25.78 -11.86 3.73
N ASN A 101 -26.27 -11.82 4.98
CA ASN A 101 -27.57 -11.22 5.32
C ASN A 101 -27.65 -9.69 5.10
N ASN A 102 -26.51 -9.02 4.88
CA ASN A 102 -26.40 -7.58 4.79
C ASN A 102 -26.21 -7.08 3.34
N PHE A 103 -26.39 -7.94 2.35
CA PHE A 103 -26.32 -7.54 0.95
C PHE A 103 -27.57 -6.75 0.53
N ALA A 104 -27.40 -5.47 0.20
CA ALA A 104 -28.47 -4.68 -0.38
C ALA A 104 -27.94 -3.78 -1.51
N LEU A 105 -28.43 -4.02 -2.73
CA LEU A 105 -28.06 -3.26 -3.92
C LEU A 105 -28.52 -1.79 -3.82
N GLU A 106 -29.54 -1.52 -3.01
CA GLU A 106 -30.07 -0.20 -2.70
C GLU A 106 -29.02 0.72 -2.04
N ASN A 107 -28.05 0.15 -1.32
CA ASN A 107 -26.97 0.91 -0.68
C ASN A 107 -25.92 1.45 -1.68
N LEU A 108 -25.94 1.00 -2.94
CA LEU A 108 -25.06 1.51 -3.99
C LEU A 108 -25.50 2.88 -4.55
N GLN A 109 -26.61 3.44 -4.06
CA GLN A 109 -27.03 4.76 -4.48
C GLN A 109 -25.94 5.80 -4.14
N PRO A 110 -25.63 6.73 -5.07
CA PRO A 110 -24.58 7.72 -4.85
C PRO A 110 -24.87 8.56 -3.61
N LEU A 111 -24.02 8.44 -2.58
CA LEU A 111 -24.13 9.21 -1.33
C LEU A 111 -23.59 10.63 -1.50
N ALA A 112 -24.00 11.33 -2.56
CA ALA A 112 -23.61 12.71 -2.79
C ALA A 112 -24.22 13.61 -1.71
N GLU A 113 -23.43 14.51 -1.13
CA GLU A 113 -23.93 15.46 -0.14
C GLU A 113 -25.00 16.36 -0.80
N PRO A 114 -26.28 16.29 -0.36
CA PRO A 114 -27.38 16.95 -1.09
C PRO A 114 -27.19 18.46 -1.23
N SER A 115 -26.43 19.07 -0.31
CA SER A 115 -26.12 20.50 -0.27
C SER A 115 -25.04 20.95 -1.27
N LYS A 116 -24.12 20.06 -1.67
CA LYS A 116 -22.96 20.39 -2.54
C LYS A 116 -23.12 19.86 -3.97
N GLY A 117 -24.02 18.90 -4.17
CA GLY A 117 -24.30 18.30 -5.47
C GLY A 117 -23.28 17.22 -5.89
N TRP A 118 -23.66 16.48 -6.93
CA TRP A 118 -22.93 15.31 -7.43
C TRP A 118 -21.57 15.65 -8.03
N LEU A 119 -21.46 16.77 -8.76
CA LEU A 119 -20.20 17.21 -9.40
C LEU A 119 -19.09 17.45 -8.38
N VAL A 120 -19.39 18.15 -7.28
CA VAL A 120 -18.40 18.43 -6.23
C VAL A 120 -17.92 17.12 -5.60
N SER A 121 -18.83 16.18 -5.34
CA SER A 121 -18.50 14.88 -4.77
C SER A 121 -17.56 14.08 -5.68
N ILE A 122 -17.82 14.07 -6.99
CA ILE A 122 -16.94 13.41 -7.98
C ILE A 122 -15.57 14.08 -8.02
N VAL A 123 -15.52 15.41 -8.09
CA VAL A 123 -14.24 16.15 -8.16
C VAL A 123 -13.38 15.87 -6.93
N VAL A 124 -13.98 15.79 -5.74
CA VAL A 124 -13.26 15.46 -4.49
C VAL A 124 -12.66 14.05 -4.55
N ILE A 125 -13.42 13.06 -4.99
CA ILE A 125 -12.93 11.67 -5.13
C ILE A 125 -11.84 11.57 -6.20
N VAL A 126 -12.04 12.21 -7.35
CA VAL A 126 -11.03 12.26 -8.43
C VAL A 126 -9.75 12.95 -7.95
N SER A 127 -9.84 13.92 -7.04
CA SER A 127 -8.65 14.62 -6.53
C SER A 127 -7.75 13.72 -5.67
N VAL A 128 -8.32 12.72 -5.00
CA VAL A 128 -7.55 11.76 -4.18
C VAL A 128 -7.16 10.49 -4.95
N ALA A 129 -7.86 10.17 -6.04
CA ALA A 129 -7.64 8.97 -6.83
C ALA A 129 -6.19 8.79 -7.33
N PRO A 130 -5.44 9.82 -7.78
CA PRO A 130 -4.06 9.65 -8.23
C PRO A 130 -3.16 8.98 -7.19
N TRP A 131 -3.38 9.28 -5.91
CA TRP A 131 -2.61 8.69 -4.81
C TRP A 131 -2.80 7.16 -4.73
N ALA A 132 -4.01 6.67 -5.00
CA ALA A 132 -4.35 5.24 -4.99
C ALA A 132 -3.68 4.45 -6.13
N TYR A 133 -3.22 5.14 -7.19
CA TYR A 133 -2.57 4.52 -8.35
C TYR A 133 -1.06 4.79 -8.41
N VAL A 134 -0.46 5.39 -7.37
CA VAL A 134 1.01 5.53 -7.28
C VAL A 134 1.66 4.15 -7.21
N GLY A 135 2.73 3.94 -7.98
CA GLY A 135 3.52 2.71 -7.97
C GLY A 135 3.60 1.98 -9.31
N PHE A 136 2.84 2.39 -10.34
CA PHE A 136 3.00 1.85 -11.69
C PHE A 136 4.40 2.13 -12.27
N ASP A 137 5.00 3.23 -11.84
CA ASP A 137 6.34 3.69 -12.15
C ASP A 137 7.45 2.90 -11.43
N ASN A 138 7.10 1.99 -10.50
CA ASN A 138 8.05 1.08 -9.87
C ASN A 138 8.55 -0.02 -10.81
N ILE A 139 7.72 -0.41 -11.78
CA ILE A 139 8.01 -1.47 -12.76
C ILE A 139 9.27 -1.14 -13.58
N PRO A 140 9.39 0.03 -14.25
CA PRO A 140 10.60 0.34 -15.00
C PRO A 140 11.85 0.49 -14.12
N GLN A 141 11.71 0.92 -12.85
CA GLN A 141 12.85 1.07 -11.93
C GLN A 141 13.52 -0.25 -11.56
N THR A 142 12.78 -1.34 -11.71
CA THR A 142 13.21 -2.69 -11.36
C THR A 142 13.32 -3.59 -12.58
N ALA A 143 13.10 -3.05 -13.79
CA ALA A 143 13.11 -3.80 -15.03
C ALA A 143 14.47 -4.48 -15.31
N GLU A 144 15.59 -3.89 -14.88
CA GLU A 144 16.93 -4.49 -15.01
C GLU A 144 17.10 -5.80 -14.21
N GLU A 145 16.26 -6.04 -13.20
CA GLU A 145 16.30 -7.24 -12.35
C GLU A 145 15.47 -8.39 -12.94
N PHE A 146 14.65 -8.11 -13.96
CA PHE A 146 13.72 -9.09 -14.53
C PHE A 146 14.16 -9.58 -15.90
N ASN A 147 13.97 -10.88 -16.14
CA ASN A 147 14.36 -11.53 -17.39
C ASN A 147 13.25 -11.41 -18.46
N PHE A 148 12.90 -10.17 -18.85
CA PHE A 148 11.97 -9.92 -19.95
C PHE A 148 12.45 -8.80 -20.88
N ALA A 149 12.00 -8.84 -22.13
CA ALA A 149 12.35 -7.84 -23.13
C ALA A 149 11.81 -6.44 -22.74
N PRO A 150 12.59 -5.35 -22.83
CA PRO A 150 12.18 -4.00 -22.44
C PRO A 150 10.85 -3.53 -23.04
N ASN A 151 10.54 -3.96 -24.28
CA ASN A 151 9.29 -3.64 -24.97
C ASN A 151 8.03 -4.18 -24.28
N LYS A 152 8.17 -5.13 -23.34
CA LYS A 152 7.07 -5.65 -22.52
C LYS A 152 6.75 -4.76 -21.32
N THR A 153 7.67 -3.89 -20.89
CA THR A 153 7.50 -3.02 -19.71
C THR A 153 6.23 -2.20 -19.80
N PHE A 154 5.97 -1.57 -20.95
CA PHE A 154 4.77 -0.76 -21.15
C PHE A 154 3.48 -1.58 -20.99
N LYS A 155 3.42 -2.79 -21.58
CA LYS A 155 2.26 -3.68 -21.44
C LYS A 155 2.05 -4.10 -19.98
N LEU A 156 3.12 -4.40 -19.25
CA LEU A 156 3.06 -4.75 -17.84
C LEU A 156 2.52 -3.58 -16.99
N ILE A 157 2.93 -2.35 -17.27
CA ILE A 157 2.37 -1.15 -16.63
C ILE A 157 0.85 -1.09 -16.87
N VAL A 158 0.39 -1.18 -18.11
CA VAL A 158 -1.04 -1.13 -18.43
C VAL A 158 -1.83 -2.26 -17.74
N TYR A 159 -1.32 -3.49 -17.77
CA TYR A 159 -1.99 -4.62 -17.11
C TYR A 159 -2.03 -4.47 -15.59
N SER A 160 -0.96 -3.93 -14.98
CA SER A 160 -0.94 -3.67 -13.53
C SER A 160 -1.97 -2.62 -13.13
N LEU A 161 -2.12 -1.55 -13.93
CA LEU A 161 -3.12 -0.51 -13.69
C LEU A 161 -4.53 -1.08 -13.83
N LEU A 162 -4.82 -1.86 -14.86
CA LEU A 162 -6.13 -2.50 -15.04
C LEU A 162 -6.46 -3.45 -13.89
N ALA A 163 -5.49 -4.26 -13.44
CA ALA A 163 -5.69 -5.17 -12.31
C ALA A 163 -5.94 -4.41 -10.99
N ALA A 164 -5.20 -3.32 -10.75
CA ALA A 164 -5.42 -2.45 -9.60
C ALA A 164 -6.80 -1.80 -9.64
N SER A 165 -7.19 -1.23 -10.80
CA SER A 165 -8.51 -0.63 -11.01
C SER A 165 -9.64 -1.63 -10.73
N LEU A 166 -9.51 -2.86 -11.25
CA LEU A 166 -10.50 -3.91 -11.01
C LEU A 166 -10.60 -4.25 -9.52
N THR A 167 -9.48 -4.37 -8.82
CA THR A 167 -9.43 -4.63 -7.38
C THR A 167 -10.12 -3.51 -6.59
N TYR A 168 -9.90 -2.25 -6.96
CA TYR A 168 -10.61 -1.11 -6.36
C TYR A 168 -12.11 -1.15 -6.60
N VAL A 169 -12.55 -1.42 -7.84
CA VAL A 169 -13.99 -1.53 -8.17
C VAL A 169 -14.64 -2.63 -7.34
N VAL A 170 -13.99 -3.80 -7.26
CA VAL A 170 -14.45 -4.94 -6.44
C VAL A 170 -14.61 -4.55 -4.97
N MET A 171 -13.63 -3.87 -4.39
CA MET A 171 -13.69 -3.43 -2.98
C MET A 171 -14.72 -2.32 -2.74
N ILE A 172 -14.90 -1.40 -3.68
CA ILE A 172 -15.94 -0.35 -3.61
C ILE A 172 -17.32 -0.98 -3.65
N LEU A 173 -17.56 -1.94 -4.56
CA LEU A 173 -18.83 -2.65 -4.63
C LEU A 173 -19.09 -3.47 -3.36
N TYR A 174 -18.09 -4.25 -2.92
CA TYR A 174 -18.13 -5.03 -1.68
C TYR A 174 -18.54 -4.18 -0.48
N THR A 175 -17.89 -3.03 -0.28
CA THR A 175 -18.19 -2.15 0.86
C THR A 175 -19.47 -1.35 0.68
N GLY A 176 -19.80 -0.96 -0.55
CA GLY A 176 -20.97 -0.16 -0.88
C GLY A 176 -22.28 -0.88 -0.55
N TRP A 177 -22.47 -2.11 -1.02
CA TRP A 177 -23.74 -2.81 -0.76
C TRP A 177 -23.87 -3.35 0.68
N LEU A 178 -22.75 -3.53 1.40
CA LEU A 178 -22.74 -3.98 2.80
C LEU A 178 -22.95 -2.84 3.79
N SER A 179 -22.68 -1.59 3.39
CA SER A 179 -22.81 -0.42 4.26
C SER A 179 -24.27 -0.04 4.45
N THR A 180 -24.77 -0.09 5.69
CA THR A 180 -26.20 0.03 6.01
C THR A 180 -26.66 1.46 6.33
N SER A 181 -25.75 2.43 6.58
CA SER A 181 -26.13 3.80 6.94
C SER A 181 -25.01 4.82 6.70
N HIS A 182 -25.38 6.05 6.31
CA HIS A 182 -24.45 7.18 6.17
C HIS A 182 -23.75 7.57 7.49
N GLN A 183 -24.40 7.33 8.63
CA GLN A 183 -23.86 7.68 9.95
C GLN A 183 -22.79 6.68 10.41
N SER A 184 -22.84 5.43 9.95
CA SER A 184 -21.79 4.43 10.23
C SER A 184 -20.52 4.64 9.41
N LEU A 185 -20.48 5.59 8.47
CA LEU A 185 -19.32 5.82 7.60
C LEU A 185 -18.28 6.78 8.18
N ASN A 186 -18.68 7.63 9.13
CA ASN A 186 -17.81 8.69 9.66
C ASN A 186 -17.12 8.27 10.97
N GLY A 187 -15.83 8.60 11.10
CA GLY A 187 -15.06 8.47 12.35
C GLY A 187 -14.34 7.14 12.57
N HIS A 188 -14.47 6.18 11.65
CA HIS A 188 -13.67 4.95 11.71
C HIS A 188 -12.28 5.14 11.11
N LEU A 189 -11.25 4.72 11.85
CA LEU A 189 -9.86 4.70 11.37
C LEU A 189 -9.72 3.83 10.11
N TRP A 190 -10.47 2.73 10.05
CA TRP A 190 -10.48 1.79 8.94
C TRP A 190 -11.92 1.40 8.58
N LEU A 191 -12.49 2.17 7.65
CA LEU A 191 -13.91 2.04 7.28
C LEU A 191 -14.27 0.67 6.71
N THR A 192 -13.46 0.14 5.78
CA THR A 192 -13.77 -1.14 5.15
C THR A 192 -13.71 -2.29 6.17
N GLY A 193 -12.82 -2.20 7.16
CA GLY A 193 -12.78 -3.12 8.30
C GLY A 193 -14.04 -3.06 9.16
N ALA A 194 -14.53 -1.86 9.49
CA ALA A 194 -15.75 -1.68 10.27
C ALA A 194 -16.99 -2.26 9.56
N VAL A 195 -17.12 -2.03 8.25
CA VAL A 195 -18.20 -2.62 7.43
C VAL A 195 -18.10 -4.15 7.43
N THR A 196 -16.89 -4.69 7.21
CA THR A 196 -16.65 -6.14 7.23
C THR A 196 -16.91 -6.76 8.59
N GLN A 197 -16.53 -6.11 9.68
CA GLN A 197 -16.79 -6.58 11.04
C GLN A 197 -18.29 -6.66 11.32
N THR A 198 -19.06 -5.68 10.84
CA THR A 198 -20.52 -5.68 10.98
C THR A 198 -21.17 -6.78 10.13
N ALA A 199 -20.65 -7.04 8.93
CA ALA A 199 -21.20 -8.04 8.01
C ALA A 199 -20.80 -9.49 8.31
N PHE A 200 -19.57 -9.71 8.77
CA PHE A 200 -18.95 -11.04 8.88
C PHE A 200 -18.28 -11.31 10.23
N GLY A 201 -18.46 -10.42 11.21
CA GLY A 201 -17.86 -10.53 12.53
C GLY A 201 -16.33 -10.46 12.51
N TYR A 202 -15.73 -10.87 13.63
CA TYR A 202 -14.27 -10.84 13.82
C TYR A 202 -13.51 -11.77 12.88
N ILE A 203 -14.14 -12.87 12.42
CA ILE A 203 -13.51 -13.79 11.46
C ILE A 203 -13.33 -13.09 10.11
N GLY A 204 -14.38 -12.48 9.57
CA GLY A 204 -14.28 -11.72 8.32
C GLY A 204 -13.32 -10.54 8.44
N LEU A 205 -13.35 -9.84 9.57
CA LEU A 205 -12.40 -8.75 9.86
C LEU A 205 -10.95 -9.25 9.83
N GLY A 206 -10.65 -10.36 10.50
CA GLY A 206 -9.31 -10.94 10.53
C GLY A 206 -8.84 -11.39 9.15
N VAL A 207 -9.72 -12.01 8.36
CA VAL A 207 -9.41 -12.41 6.99
C VAL A 207 -9.11 -11.18 6.12
N LEU A 208 -9.94 -10.13 6.18
CA LEU A 208 -9.69 -8.90 5.43
C LEU A 208 -8.41 -8.18 5.90
N ALA A 209 -8.12 -8.20 7.21
CA ALA A 209 -6.91 -7.63 7.75
C ALA A 209 -5.64 -8.31 7.20
N ILE A 210 -5.68 -9.64 6.98
CA ILE A 210 -4.60 -10.35 6.30
C ILE A 210 -4.41 -9.80 4.88
N ALA A 211 -5.49 -9.58 4.11
CA ALA A 211 -5.37 -9.02 2.77
C ALA A 211 -4.73 -7.62 2.76
N ILE A 212 -5.15 -6.75 3.67
CA ILE A 212 -4.57 -5.41 3.79
C ILE A 212 -3.11 -5.48 4.21
N MET A 213 -2.77 -6.35 5.16
CA MET A 213 -1.40 -6.59 5.57
C MET A 213 -0.54 -7.02 4.38
N MET A 214 -1.02 -7.96 3.56
CA MET A 214 -0.33 -8.37 2.34
C MET A 214 -0.18 -7.21 1.35
N GLY A 215 -1.20 -6.36 1.18
CA GLY A 215 -1.14 -5.17 0.32
C GLY A 215 -0.12 -4.12 0.81
N ILE A 216 -0.05 -3.89 2.12
CA ILE A 216 0.95 -3.00 2.72
C ILE A 216 2.37 -3.57 2.50
N PHE A 217 2.53 -4.88 2.65
CA PHE A 217 3.82 -5.56 2.48
C PHE A 217 4.30 -5.56 1.03
N THR A 218 3.40 -5.72 0.05
CA THR A 218 3.76 -5.56 -1.38
C THR A 218 4.19 -4.13 -1.69
N GLY A 219 3.48 -3.13 -1.14
CA GLY A 219 3.83 -1.71 -1.25
C GLY A 219 5.22 -1.43 -0.68
N LEU A 220 5.46 -1.80 0.58
CA LEU A 220 6.76 -1.62 1.24
C LEU A 220 7.90 -2.20 0.43
N ASN A 221 7.79 -3.48 0.04
CA ASN A 221 8.82 -4.16 -0.72
C ASN A 221 9.05 -3.50 -2.09
N GLY A 222 7.98 -3.17 -2.81
CA GLY A 222 8.05 -2.55 -4.13
C GLY A 222 8.74 -1.18 -4.10
N PHE A 223 8.31 -0.28 -3.21
CA PHE A 223 8.90 1.06 -3.12
C PHE A 223 10.31 1.07 -2.53
N LEU A 224 10.65 0.17 -1.59
CA LEU A 224 12.04 0.00 -1.12
C LEU A 224 12.96 -0.51 -2.25
N MET A 225 12.46 -1.44 -3.06
CA MET A 225 13.22 -1.92 -4.22
C MET A 225 13.43 -0.78 -5.23
N SER A 226 12.36 -0.09 -5.63
CA SER A 226 12.46 1.00 -6.62
C SER A 226 13.32 2.18 -6.16
N SER A 227 13.18 2.63 -4.91
CA SER A 227 14.00 3.71 -4.35
C SER A 227 15.49 3.38 -4.33
N SER A 228 15.85 2.19 -3.83
CA SER A 228 17.26 1.76 -3.78
C SER A 228 17.89 1.60 -5.17
N ARG A 229 17.13 1.14 -6.19
CA ARG A 229 17.64 1.01 -7.58
C ARG A 229 17.82 2.37 -8.24
N LEU A 230 16.89 3.29 -8.00
CA LEU A 230 16.98 4.65 -8.52
C LEU A 230 18.20 5.38 -7.93
N LEU A 231 18.40 5.28 -6.61
CA LEU A 231 19.59 5.81 -5.93
C LEU A 231 20.90 5.18 -6.42
N PHE A 232 20.91 3.86 -6.64
CA PHE A 232 22.06 3.16 -7.22
C PHE A 232 22.39 3.67 -8.63
N SER A 233 21.38 3.84 -9.48
CA SER A 233 21.54 4.38 -10.83
C SER A 233 22.09 5.81 -10.79
N MET A 234 21.58 6.66 -9.90
CA MET A 234 22.11 8.01 -9.69
C MET A 234 23.57 8.01 -9.21
N GLY A 235 23.95 7.07 -8.34
CA GLY A 235 25.35 6.88 -7.91
C GLY A 235 26.25 6.45 -9.07
N ARG A 236 25.78 5.54 -9.94
CA ARG A 236 26.51 5.08 -11.13
C ARG A 236 26.69 6.18 -12.17
N SER A 237 25.72 7.10 -12.28
CA SER A 237 25.79 8.27 -13.16
C SER A 237 26.58 9.45 -12.59
N GLY A 238 27.19 9.33 -11.40
CA GLY A 238 27.97 10.40 -10.78
C GLY A 238 27.13 11.56 -10.24
N ILE A 239 25.82 11.40 -10.13
CA ILE A 239 24.90 12.39 -9.55
C ILE A 239 24.93 12.33 -8.01
N MET A 240 25.04 11.12 -7.46
CA MET A 240 25.19 10.86 -6.03
C MET A 240 26.63 10.42 -5.71
N PRO A 241 27.06 10.48 -4.44
CA PRO A 241 28.35 9.95 -4.03
C PRO A 241 28.54 8.50 -4.51
N THR A 242 29.77 8.14 -4.91
CA THR A 242 30.13 6.81 -5.43
C THR A 242 29.86 5.67 -4.44
N MET A 243 29.60 5.97 -3.17
CA MET A 243 29.13 5.02 -2.17
C MET A 243 27.79 4.37 -2.57
N PHE A 244 26.89 5.11 -3.22
CA PHE A 244 25.56 4.61 -3.63
C PHE A 244 25.63 3.60 -4.79
N SER A 245 26.73 3.56 -5.56
CA SER A 245 26.94 2.56 -6.60
C SER A 245 27.59 1.27 -6.10
N LYS A 246 27.78 1.11 -4.78
CA LYS A 246 28.37 -0.12 -4.20
C LYS A 246 27.32 -1.23 -4.08
N LEU A 247 27.69 -2.41 -4.56
CA LEU A 247 26.88 -3.63 -4.44
C LEU A 247 27.36 -4.50 -3.28
N HIS A 248 26.41 -5.21 -2.67
CA HIS A 248 26.69 -6.19 -1.63
C HIS A 248 27.53 -7.34 -2.22
N SER A 249 28.61 -7.74 -1.55
CA SER A 249 29.58 -8.73 -2.05
C SER A 249 28.92 -10.06 -2.47
N LYS A 250 28.06 -10.59 -1.59
CA LYS A 250 27.27 -11.82 -1.77
C LYS A 250 26.02 -11.66 -2.64
N TYR A 251 25.12 -10.74 -2.27
CA TYR A 251 23.78 -10.64 -2.88
C TYR A 251 23.70 -9.75 -4.13
N LYS A 252 24.78 -9.00 -4.44
CA LYS A 252 24.84 -8.08 -5.58
C LYS A 252 23.74 -7.02 -5.61
N THR A 253 23.19 -6.67 -4.44
CA THR A 253 22.17 -5.62 -4.24
C THR A 253 22.81 -4.30 -3.78
N PRO A 254 22.23 -3.13 -4.07
CA PRO A 254 22.79 -1.83 -3.70
C PRO A 254 22.60 -1.51 -2.21
N TYR A 255 23.32 -2.18 -1.31
CA TYR A 255 23.09 -2.13 0.13
C TYR A 255 23.21 -0.73 0.75
N VAL A 256 24.12 0.12 0.25
CA VAL A 256 24.26 1.50 0.75
C VAL A 256 22.99 2.30 0.47
N ALA A 257 22.41 2.13 -0.72
CA ALA A 257 21.17 2.79 -1.12
C ALA A 257 19.93 2.22 -0.43
N ILE A 258 20.01 0.99 0.11
CA ILE A 258 18.92 0.37 0.88
C ILE A 258 18.96 0.83 2.35
N ILE A 259 20.15 1.06 2.90
CA ILE A 259 20.34 1.52 4.29
C ILE A 259 20.01 3.02 4.44
N PHE A 260 20.29 3.81 3.41
CA PHE A 260 19.96 5.24 3.34
C PHE A 260 18.45 5.45 3.22
#